data_AF-A0A7Z0Q1I5-F1
#
_entry.id   AF-A0A7Z0Q1I5-F1
#
_cell.length_a   1.000
_cell.length_b   1.000
_cell.length_c   1.000
_cell.angle_alpha   90.00
_cell.angle_beta   90.00
_cell.angle_gamma   90.00
#
_symmetry.space_group_name_H-M   'P 1'
#
loop_
_entity.id
_entity.type
_entity.pdbx_description
1 polymer ?
#
loop_
_entity_poly.entity_id
_entity_poly.type
_entity_poly.pdbx_seq_one_letter_code
_entity_poly.pdbx_strand_id
1 'polypeptide(L)' 'MTCFDRRDLGLLLLRAGTGGVLVAHGTQKLFGWFGGHGLEGTGQWMESIGYSPGKASATMAGASEAG' A
#
# COMPACT_ATOMS: atom_id res chain seq x y z
N MET A 1 -16.49 30.35 -8.94
CA MET A 1 -16.84 29.01 -8.41
C MET A 1 -16.49 28.00 -9.49
N THR A 2 -15.53 27.12 -9.25
CA THR A 2 -15.25 25.99 -10.14
C THR A 2 -16.34 24.95 -9.95
N CYS A 3 -17.21 24.75 -10.94
CA CYS A 3 -18.10 23.61 -10.98
C CYS A 3 -17.25 22.34 -11.18
N PHE A 4 -17.41 21.34 -10.32
CA PHE A 4 -16.84 20.01 -10.56
C PHE A 4 -17.55 19.40 -11.77
N ASP A 5 -16.80 19.18 -12.85
CA ASP A 5 -17.33 18.48 -14.03
C ASP A 5 -17.13 16.95 -13.90
N ARG A 6 -17.76 16.17 -14.79
CA ARG A 6 -17.55 14.73 -14.92
C ARG A 6 -16.08 14.34 -14.96
N ARG A 7 -15.23 15.16 -15.60
CA ARG A 7 -13.78 14.92 -15.62
C ARG A 7 -13.17 14.98 -14.24
N ASP A 8 -13.50 15.98 -13.43
CA ASP A 8 -12.98 16.14 -12.08
C ASP A 8 -13.42 14.98 -11.18
N LEU A 9 -14.69 14.56 -11.31
CA LEU A 9 -15.21 13.40 -10.59
C LEU A 9 -14.50 12.10 -11.01
N GLY A 10 -14.29 11.89 -12.31
CA GLY A 10 -13.55 10.73 -12.81
C GLY A 10 -12.10 10.70 -12.30
N LEU A 11 -11.44 11.85 -12.27
CA LEU A 11 -10.09 12.01 -11.73
C LEU A 11 -10.02 11.81 -10.21
N LEU A 12 -11.07 12.21 -9.47
CA LEU A 12 -11.19 11.95 -8.04
C LEU A 12 -11.36 10.46 -7.78
N LEU A 13 -12.28 9.79 -8.49
CA LEU A 13 -12.51 8.36 -8.35
C LEU A 13 -11.26 7.54 -8.67
N LEU A 14 -10.52 7.92 -9.73
CA LEU A 14 -9.28 7.26 -10.09
C LEU A 14 -8.24 7.36 -8.96
N ARG A 15 -8.10 8.55 -8.35
CA ARG A 15 -7.16 8.77 -7.23
C ARG A 15 -7.59 8.02 -5.98
N ALA A 16 -8.87 8.11 -5.61
CA ALA A 16 -9.41 7.43 -4.45
C ALA A 16 -9.33 5.90 -4.59
N GLY A 17 -9.65 5.37 -5.77
CA GLY A 17 -9.52 3.94 -6.06
C GLY A 17 -8.07 3.47 -6.01
N THR A 18 -7.17 4.13 -6.73
CA THR A 18 -5.74 3.77 -6.75
C THR A 18 -5.11 3.90 -5.36
N GLY A 19 -5.36 5.03 -4.68
CA GLY A 19 -4.87 5.27 -3.33
C GLY A 19 -5.43 4.27 -2.32
N GLY A 20 -6.72 3.93 -2.42
CA GLY A 20 -7.35 2.91 -1.57
C GLY A 20 -6.71 1.52 -1.74
N VAL A 21 -6.36 1.14 -2.97
CA VAL A 21 -5.64 -0.12 -3.24
C VAL A 21 -4.24 -0.08 -2.61
N LEU A 22 -3.50 1.01 -2.75
CA LEU A 22 -2.17 1.16 -2.13
C LEU A 22 -2.27 1.08 -0.60
N VAL A 23 -3.21 1.78 0.02
CA VAL A 23 -3.43 1.71 1.48
C VAL A 23 -3.79 0.28 1.92
N ALA A 24 -4.65 -0.41 1.18
CA ALA A 24 -4.97 -1.81 1.47
C ALA A 24 -3.71 -2.71 1.39
N HIS A 25 -2.86 -2.50 0.39
CA HIS A 25 -1.61 -3.26 0.22
C HIS A 25 -0.57 -2.94 1.31
N GLY A 26 -0.41 -1.66 1.66
CA GLY A 26 0.47 -1.22 2.73
C GLY A 26 0.04 -1.78 4.09
N THR A 27 -1.26 -1.76 4.38
CA THR A 27 -1.81 -2.34 5.62
C THR A 27 -1.78 -3.87 5.64
N GLN A 28 -1.85 -4.55 4.49
CA GLN A 28 -1.55 -5.99 4.37
C GLN A 28 -0.11 -6.29 4.81
N LYS A 29 0.85 -5.47 4.41
CA LYS A 29 2.27 -5.63 4.75
C LYS A 29 2.58 -5.24 6.19
N LEU A 30 2.03 -4.14 6.70
CA LEU A 30 2.34 -3.64 8.04
C LEU A 30 1.57 -4.39 9.12
N PHE A 31 0.29 -4.66 8.89
CA PHE A 31 -0.65 -5.09 9.94
C PHE A 31 -1.33 -6.43 9.64
N GLY A 32 -1.13 -7.01 8.46
CA GLY A 32 -1.80 -8.25 8.06
C GLY A 32 -3.29 -8.08 7.80
N TRP A 33 -3.75 -6.84 7.59
CA TRP A 33 -5.15 -6.56 7.27
C TRP A 33 -5.55 -7.20 5.95
N PHE A 34 -6.86 -7.41 5.74
CA PHE A 34 -7.38 -7.98 4.49
C PHE A 34 -6.74 -9.34 4.11
N GLY A 35 -6.36 -10.14 5.11
CA GLY A 35 -5.70 -11.44 4.90
C GLY A 35 -4.22 -11.34 4.48
N GLY A 36 -3.58 -10.19 4.71
CA GLY A 36 -2.16 -10.00 4.42
C GLY A 36 -1.24 -10.78 5.37
N HIS A 37 0.01 -10.98 4.94
CA HIS A 37 1.01 -11.75 5.69
C HIS A 37 1.63 -10.99 6.88
N GLY A 38 1.28 -9.71 7.04
CA GLY A 38 1.83 -8.85 8.07
C GLY A 38 3.33 -8.65 7.92
N LEU A 39 3.91 -7.97 8.91
CA LEU A 39 5.28 -7.50 8.81
C LEU A 39 6.29 -8.65 8.82
N GLU A 40 6.00 -9.70 9.58
CA GLU A 40 6.85 -10.89 9.67
C GLU A 40 6.89 -11.65 8.35
N GLY A 41 5.72 -12.02 7.80
CA GLY A 41 5.66 -12.80 6.57
C GLY A 41 6.15 -12.00 5.35
N THR A 42 5.83 -10.71 5.30
CA THR A 42 6.38 -9.81 4.26
C THR A 42 7.88 -9.66 4.41
N GLY A 43 8.40 -9.55 5.63
CA GLY A 43 9.83 -9.47 5.91
C GLY A 43 10.59 -10.72 5.49
N GLN A 44 10.05 -11.91 5.79
CA GLN A 44 10.60 -13.19 5.35
C GLN A 44 10.61 -13.31 3.83
N TRP A 45 9.52 -12.87 3.17
CA TRP A 45 9.45 -12.83 1.72
C TRP A 45 10.51 -11.89 1.11
N MET A 46 10.64 -10.67 1.65
CA MET A 46 11.67 -9.69 1.24
C MET A 46 13.08 -10.28 1.36
N GLU A 47 13.37 -10.98 2.46
CA GLU A 47 14.66 -11.61 2.68
C GLU A 47 14.92 -12.76 1.71
N SER A 48 13.88 -13.55 1.39
CA SER A 48 13.98 -14.66 0.42
C SER A 48 14.31 -14.21 -1.01
N ILE A 49 14.01 -12.95 -1.35
CA ILE A 49 14.34 -12.35 -2.66
C ILE A 49 15.58 -11.44 -2.60
N GLY A 50 16.31 -11.43 -1.47
CA GLY A 50 17.60 -10.75 -1.33
C GLY A 50 17.56 -9.35 -0.71
N TYR A 51 16.40 -8.86 -0.25
CA TYR A 51 16.34 -7.65 0.56
C TYR A 51 16.62 -8.00 2.03
N SER A 52 17.86 -7.80 2.46
CA SER A 52 18.26 -7.96 3.87
C SER A 52 18.70 -6.62 4.47
N PRO A 53 18.17 -6.20 5.64
CA PRO A 53 17.22 -6.92 6.49
C PRO A 53 15.77 -6.82 6.01
N GLY A 54 15.11 -7.97 5.79
CA GLY A 54 13.79 -8.05 5.14
C GLY A 54 12.68 -7.33 5.89
N LYS A 55 12.70 -7.35 7.22
CA LYS A 55 11.75 -6.57 8.04
C LYS A 55 11.82 -5.07 7.79
N ALA A 56 13.02 -4.50 7.63
CA ALA A 56 13.16 -3.07 7.36
C ALA A 56 12.59 -2.73 5.98
N SER A 57 12.89 -3.55 4.97
CA SER A 57 12.33 -3.41 3.63
C SER A 57 10.81 -3.57 3.60
N ALA A 58 10.26 -4.52 4.36
CA ALA A 58 8.82 -4.70 4.52
C ALA A 58 8.15 -3.50 5.19
N THR A 59 8.77 -2.93 6.24
CA THR A 59 8.27 -1.70 6.89
C THR A 59 8.29 -0.53 5.92
N MET A 60 9.40 -0.31 5.20
CA MET A 60 9.51 0.79 4.24
C MET A 60 8.51 0.65 3.10
N ALA A 61 8.37 -0.56 2.53
CA ALA A 61 7.41 -0.83 1.47
C ALA A 61 5.97 -0.60 1.96
N GLY A 62 5.63 -1.16 3.12
CA GLY A 62 4.30 -0.99 3.71
C GLY A 62 3.97 0.47 4.03
N ALA A 63 4.91 1.22 4.63
CA ALA A 63 4.74 2.64 4.91
C ALA A 63 4.59 3.46 3.62
N SER A 64 5.39 3.19 2.59
CA SER A 64 5.30 3.89 1.30
C SER A 64 3.98 3.68 0.56
N GLU A 65 3.32 2.54 0.79
CA GLU A 65 2.02 2.22 0.21
C GLU A 65 0.85 2.74 1.06
N ALA A 66 1.01 2.79 2.39
CA ALA A 66 -0.01 3.27 3.31
C ALA A 66 -0.08 4.80 3.43
N GLY A 67 1.02 5.50 3.15
CA GLY A 67 1.14 6.96 3.26
C GLY A 67 2.08 7.42 4.36
#